data_AF-A0A6J7A2D8-F1
#
_entry.id   AF-A0A6J7A2D8-F1
#
_cell.length_a   1.000
_cell.length_b   1.000
_cell.length_c   1.000
_cell.angle_alpha   90.00
_cell.angle_beta   90.00
_cell.angle_gamma   90.00
#
_symmetry.space_group_name_H-M   'P 1'
#
loop_
_entity.id
_entity.type
_entity.pdbx_description
1 polymer ?
#
loop_
_entity_poly.entity_id
_entity_poly.type
_entity_poly.pdbx_seq_one_letter_code
_entity_poly.pdbx_strand_id
1 'polypeptide(L)'
;MSTIADIPAAHTEIVAVWEKFFDNKTATEERIPLLENADKLAETITQAVASPMLKQVTSKVSAVAFESETRALVTFDVLLNGTAAMTGSQGVAVLVDGKWLVSQESFCTLVAFGGITIGCE
;
A
#
# COMPACT_ATOMS: atom_id res chain seq x y z
N MET A 1 -6.51 2.29 22.53
CA MET A 1 -7.50 3.23 21.97
C MET A 1 -6.73 4.41 21.43
N SER A 2 -6.59 4.46 20.11
CA SER A 2 -5.94 5.59 19.44
C SER A 2 -6.89 6.77 19.52
N THR A 3 -6.46 7.84 20.17
CA THR A 3 -7.31 9.03 20.37
C THR A 3 -7.11 10.00 19.21
N ILE A 4 -7.97 11.00 19.08
CA ILE A 4 -7.84 12.10 18.10
C ILE A 4 -6.43 12.76 18.10
N ALA A 5 -5.69 12.69 19.21
CA ALA A 5 -4.32 13.20 19.31
C ALA A 5 -3.28 12.38 18.49
N ASP A 6 -3.58 11.13 18.16
CA ASP A 6 -2.68 10.25 17.39
C ASP A 6 -2.81 10.46 15.87
N ILE A 7 -3.80 11.24 15.40
CA ILE A 7 -4.07 11.47 13.98
C ILE A 7 -2.83 11.98 13.21
N PRO A 8 -2.05 12.97 13.69
CA PRO A 8 -0.85 13.42 12.98
C PRO A 8 0.22 12.34 12.88
N ALA A 9 0.44 11.56 13.95
CA ALA A 9 1.41 10.47 13.97
C ALA A 9 0.97 9.33 13.03
N ALA A 10 -0.30 8.94 13.11
CA ALA A 10 -0.92 7.96 12.21
C ALA A 10 -0.85 8.41 10.75
N HIS A 11 -1.10 9.69 10.46
CA HIS A 11 -0.98 10.22 9.11
C HIS A 11 0.45 10.06 8.57
N THR A 12 1.46 10.48 9.35
CA THR A 12 2.86 10.31 8.97
C THR A 12 3.24 8.84 8.78
N GLU A 13 2.76 7.95 9.65
CA GLU A 13 2.99 6.51 9.54
C GLU A 13 2.37 5.94 8.26
N ILE A 14 1.10 6.25 7.97
CA ILE A 14 0.39 5.80 6.77
C ILE A 14 1.13 6.24 5.51
N VAL A 15 1.53 7.51 5.42
CA VAL A 15 2.30 8.01 4.26
C VAL A 15 3.60 7.23 4.10
N ALA A 16 4.37 7.06 5.19
CA ALA A 16 5.64 6.36 5.14
C ALA A 16 5.49 4.88 4.76
N VAL A 17 4.49 4.19 5.31
CA VAL A 17 4.19 2.78 5.01
C VAL A 17 3.78 2.62 3.55
N TRP A 18 2.89 3.49 3.06
CA TRP A 18 2.38 3.43 1.70
C TRP A 18 3.50 3.65 0.68
N GLU A 19 4.26 4.73 0.83
CA GLU A 19 5.36 5.05 -0.07
C GLU A 19 6.46 4.01 0.00
N LYS A 20 6.81 3.50 1.20
CA LYS A 20 7.80 2.43 1.34
C LYS A 20 7.35 1.13 0.68
N PHE A 21 6.09 0.73 0.84
CA PHE A 21 5.59 -0.52 0.27
C PHE A 21 5.63 -0.52 -1.26
N PHE A 22 5.23 0.60 -1.88
CA PHE A 22 5.20 0.74 -3.34
C PHE A 22 6.51 1.30 -3.94
N ASP A 23 7.51 1.71 -3.15
CA ASP A 23 8.83 2.06 -3.68
C ASP A 23 9.49 0.81 -4.30
N ASN A 24 9.96 0.94 -5.53
CA ASN A 24 10.59 -0.16 -6.27
C ASN A 24 11.98 -0.56 -5.74
N LYS A 25 12.57 0.25 -4.87
CA LYS A 25 13.84 -0.01 -4.19
C LYS A 25 13.67 -0.79 -2.89
N THR A 26 12.46 -0.87 -2.35
CA THR A 26 12.20 -1.65 -1.12
C THR A 26 12.41 -3.13 -1.40
N ALA A 27 13.12 -3.83 -0.51
CA ALA A 27 13.29 -5.27 -0.63
C ALA A 27 11.97 -6.02 -0.35
N THR A 28 11.77 -7.21 -0.91
CA THR A 28 10.54 -8.00 -0.71
C THR A 28 10.28 -8.28 0.76
N GLU A 29 11.33 -8.61 1.52
CA GLU A 29 11.28 -8.91 2.95
C GLU A 29 10.85 -7.69 3.77
N GLU A 30 11.15 -6.49 3.29
CA GLU A 30 10.72 -5.23 3.91
C GLU A 30 9.28 -4.86 3.57
N ARG A 31 8.71 -5.39 2.48
CA ARG A 31 7.30 -5.17 2.10
C ARG A 31 6.33 -6.01 2.91
N ILE A 32 6.70 -7.25 3.25
CA ILE A 32 5.84 -8.17 4.00
C ILE A 32 5.27 -7.55 5.28
N PRO A 33 6.06 -6.92 6.18
CA PRO A 33 5.52 -6.34 7.41
C PRO A 33 4.72 -5.04 7.20
N LEU A 34 4.57 -4.55 5.97
CA LEU A 34 3.83 -3.34 5.61
C LEU A 34 2.47 -3.64 4.97
N LEU A 35 2.12 -4.92 4.81
CA LEU A 35 0.93 -5.40 4.13
C LEU A 35 0.08 -6.26 5.07
N GLU A 36 -1.22 -5.96 5.11
CA GLU A 36 -2.20 -6.78 5.80
C GLU A 36 -2.27 -8.19 5.19
N ASN A 37 -2.31 -9.22 6.03
CA ASN A 37 -2.38 -10.63 5.62
C ASN A 37 -1.29 -11.06 4.63
N ALA A 38 -0.08 -10.47 4.72
CA ALA A 38 1.02 -10.76 3.80
C ALA A 38 1.40 -12.25 3.73
N ASP A 39 1.19 -13.00 4.81
CA ASP A 39 1.36 -14.46 4.87
C ASP A 39 0.46 -15.21 3.88
N LYS A 40 -0.76 -14.72 3.65
CA LYS A 40 -1.71 -15.28 2.69
C LYS A 40 -1.42 -14.85 1.25
N LEU A 41 -0.64 -13.78 1.08
CA LEU A 41 -0.36 -13.15 -0.21
C LEU A 41 1.04 -13.50 -0.76
N ALA A 42 1.74 -14.47 -0.16
CA ALA A 42 3.12 -14.79 -0.51
C ALA A 42 3.33 -15.07 -2.01
N GLU A 43 2.40 -15.80 -2.64
CA GLU A 43 2.46 -16.09 -4.08
C GLU A 43 2.24 -14.81 -4.91
N THR A 44 1.23 -14.02 -4.58
CA THR A 44 0.93 -12.75 -5.25
C THR A 44 2.10 -11.77 -5.16
N ILE A 45 2.70 -11.64 -3.98
CA ILE A 45 3.90 -10.82 -3.74
C ILE A 45 5.04 -11.32 -4.65
N THR A 46 5.28 -12.64 -4.70
CA THR A 46 6.32 -13.23 -5.54
C THR A 46 6.13 -12.91 -7.02
N GLN A 47 4.89 -12.99 -7.52
CA GLN A 47 4.59 -12.63 -8.91
C GLN A 47 4.75 -11.12 -9.15
N ALA A 48 4.30 -10.28 -8.21
CA ALA A 48 4.40 -8.83 -8.32
C ALA A 48 5.87 -8.38 -8.41
N VAL A 49 6.74 -8.92 -7.56
CA VAL A 49 8.18 -8.62 -7.60
C VAL A 49 8.90 -9.26 -8.77
N ALA A 50 8.32 -10.25 -9.45
CA ALA A 50 8.87 -10.82 -10.68
C ALA A 50 8.50 -9.99 -11.92
N SER A 51 7.35 -9.30 -11.90
CA SER A 51 6.81 -8.54 -13.03
C SER A 51 7.72 -7.36 -13.45
N PRO A 52 8.21 -7.33 -14.70
CA PRO A 52 9.00 -6.19 -15.21
C PRO A 52 8.22 -4.87 -15.23
N MET A 53 6.89 -4.94 -15.37
CA MET A 53 6.04 -3.77 -15.38
C MET A 53 5.86 -3.20 -13.98
N LEU A 54 5.49 -4.04 -13.00
CA LEU A 54 5.21 -3.58 -11.64
C LEU A 54 6.47 -3.07 -10.92
N LYS A 55 7.67 -3.51 -11.30
CA LYS A 55 8.95 -2.95 -10.83
C LYS A 55 9.16 -1.48 -11.18
N GLN A 56 8.45 -0.96 -12.18
CA GLN A 56 8.56 0.44 -12.59
C GLN A 56 7.51 1.33 -11.91
N VAL A 57 6.55 0.70 -11.23
CA VAL A 57 5.45 1.38 -10.58
C VAL A 57 5.86 1.78 -9.16
N THR A 58 5.68 3.05 -8.84
CA THR A 58 5.76 3.55 -7.46
C THR A 58 4.51 4.38 -7.14
N SER A 59 4.31 4.71 -5.87
CA SER A 59 3.20 5.59 -5.46
C SER A 59 3.73 6.84 -4.76
N LYS A 60 2.95 7.92 -4.85
CA LYS A 60 3.15 9.12 -4.02
C LYS A 60 1.83 9.49 -3.35
N VAL A 61 1.82 9.60 -2.02
CA VAL A 61 0.58 9.94 -1.30
C VAL A 61 0.29 11.43 -1.44
N SER A 62 -0.96 11.77 -1.73
CA SER A 62 -1.44 13.14 -1.86
C SER A 62 -2.44 13.52 -0.76
N ALA A 63 -3.18 12.56 -0.21
CA ALA A 63 -4.06 12.79 0.94
C ALA A 63 -4.29 11.52 1.76
N VAL A 64 -4.57 11.69 3.05
CA VAL A 64 -5.05 10.64 3.95
C VAL A 64 -6.31 11.14 4.65
N ALA A 65 -7.39 10.37 4.60
CA ALA A 65 -8.65 10.66 5.28
C ALA A 65 -9.04 9.50 6.18
N PHE A 66 -9.12 9.74 7.49
CA PHE A 66 -9.50 8.71 8.46
C PHE A 66 -10.99 8.42 8.39
N GLU A 67 -11.36 7.17 8.09
CA GLU A 67 -12.75 6.69 8.09
C GLU A 67 -13.16 6.19 9.48
N SER A 68 -12.19 5.71 10.27
CA SER A 68 -12.33 5.28 11.66
C SER A 68 -10.98 5.31 12.39
N GLU A 69 -10.94 4.92 13.67
CA GLU A 69 -9.70 4.80 14.44
C GLU A 69 -8.70 3.79 13.85
N THR A 70 -9.17 2.82 13.05
CA THR A 70 -8.36 1.72 12.52
C THR A 70 -8.40 1.59 11.00
N ARG A 71 -8.97 2.57 10.29
CA ARG A 71 -9.09 2.57 8.83
C ARG A 71 -8.96 3.98 8.27
N ALA A 72 -8.16 4.14 7.23
CA ALA A 72 -7.97 5.40 6.53
C ALA A 72 -7.97 5.20 5.02
N LEU A 73 -8.69 6.07 4.31
CA LEU A 73 -8.62 6.21 2.88
C LEU A 73 -7.34 6.96 2.51
N VAL A 74 -6.57 6.40 1.58
CA VAL A 74 -5.33 6.99 1.06
C VAL A 74 -5.55 7.36 -0.39
N THR A 75 -5.36 8.62 -0.72
CA THR A 75 -5.32 9.11 -2.09
C THR A 75 -3.86 9.23 -2.52
N PHE A 76 -3.52 8.66 -3.67
CA PHE A 76 -2.15 8.62 -4.17
C PHE A 76 -2.09 8.70 -5.69
N ASP A 77 -0.93 9.11 -6.19
CA ASP A 77 -0.60 9.06 -7.60
C ASP A 77 0.23 7.81 -7.88
N VAL A 78 -0.11 7.10 -8.95
CA VAL A 78 0.67 6.00 -9.50
C VAL A 78 1.68 6.58 -10.47
N LEU A 79 2.95 6.34 -10.20
CA LEU A 79 4.07 6.82 -10.99
C LEU A 79 4.68 5.65 -11.77
N LEU A 80 4.95 5.85 -13.05
CA LEU A 80 5.72 4.95 -13.88
C LEU A 80 7.07 5.59 -14.17
N ASN A 81 8.15 4.97 -13.71
CA ASN A 81 9.52 5.53 -13.80
C ASN A 81 9.58 6.99 -13.28
N GLY A 82 8.89 7.27 -12.18
CA GLY A 82 8.84 8.59 -11.55
C GLY A 82 7.93 9.62 -12.22
N THR A 83 7.29 9.29 -13.35
CA THR A 83 6.31 10.16 -14.02
C THR A 83 4.90 9.73 -13.63
N ALA A 84 4.01 10.69 -13.31
CA ALA A 84 2.62 10.36 -13.01
C ALA A 84 1.94 9.70 -14.21
N ALA A 85 1.51 8.45 -14.03
CA ALA A 85 0.74 7.68 -15.01
C ALA A 85 -0.76 7.75 -14.72
N MET A 86 -1.13 7.78 -13.43
CA MET A 86 -2.50 7.95 -12.97
C MET A 86 -2.49 8.74 -11.67
N THR A 87 -3.34 9.76 -11.56
CA THR A 87 -3.43 10.61 -10.38
C THR A 87 -4.75 10.39 -9.65
N GLY A 88 -4.76 10.64 -8.34
CA GLY A 88 -5.98 10.54 -7.52
C GLY A 88 -6.52 9.11 -7.37
N SER A 89 -5.66 8.10 -7.48
CA SER A 89 -6.01 6.72 -7.14
C SER A 89 -6.32 6.61 -5.66
N GLN A 90 -7.20 5.67 -5.32
CA GLN A 90 -7.65 5.46 -3.94
C GLN A 90 -7.29 4.07 -3.48
N GLY A 91 -6.96 3.98 -2.20
CA GLY A 91 -6.70 2.76 -1.47
C GLY A 91 -6.96 2.97 0.01
N VAL A 92 -6.69 1.95 0.80
CA VAL A 92 -7.05 1.87 2.21
C VAL A 92 -5.84 1.40 3.00
N ALA A 93 -5.52 2.14 4.04
CA ALA A 93 -4.63 1.71 5.11
C ALA A 93 -5.47 1.23 6.31
N VAL A 94 -4.98 0.20 7.01
CA VAL A 94 -5.62 -0.39 8.18
C VAL A 94 -4.65 -0.48 9.35
N LEU A 95 -5.15 -0.29 10.58
CA LEU A 95 -4.36 -0.45 11.80
C LEU A 95 -4.49 -1.88 12.31
N VAL A 96 -3.39 -2.64 12.29
CA VAL A 96 -3.32 -4.03 12.77
C VAL A 96 -2.22 -4.12 13.81
N ASP A 97 -2.54 -4.63 15.00
CA ASP A 97 -1.59 -4.76 16.12
C ASP A 97 -0.79 -3.49 16.42
N GLY A 98 -1.42 -2.33 16.26
CA GLY A 98 -0.82 -1.02 16.53
C GLY A 98 0.11 -0.50 15.43
N LYS A 99 0.08 -1.09 14.23
CA LYS A 99 0.83 -0.62 13.04
C LYS A 99 -0.11 -0.34 11.88
N TRP A 100 0.09 0.77 11.20
CA TRP A 100 -0.63 1.05 9.96
C TRP A 100 0.00 0.24 8.82
N LEU A 101 -0.84 -0.43 8.05
CA LEU A 101 -0.47 -1.30 6.94
C LEU A 101 -1.25 -0.91 5.69
N VAL A 102 -0.69 -1.21 4.51
CA VAL A 102 -1.48 -1.28 3.28
C VAL A 102 -2.48 -2.43 3.41
N SER A 103 -3.75 -2.19 3.13
CA SER A 103 -4.77 -3.25 3.15
C SER A 103 -4.55 -4.29 2.05
N GLN A 104 -4.97 -5.53 2.32
CA GLN A 104 -4.98 -6.60 1.33
C GLN A 104 -5.80 -6.17 0.09
N GLU A 105 -6.96 -5.56 0.30
CA GLU A 105 -7.85 -5.05 -0.75
C GLU A 105 -7.08 -4.12 -1.72
N SER A 106 -6.37 -3.14 -1.18
CA SER A 106 -5.67 -2.14 -2.00
C SER A 106 -4.52 -2.74 -2.79
N PHE A 107 -3.74 -3.62 -2.15
CA PHE A 107 -2.69 -4.35 -2.83
C PHE A 107 -3.25 -5.19 -3.98
N CYS A 108 -4.30 -5.97 -3.70
CA CYS A 108 -4.94 -6.84 -4.67
C CYS A 108 -5.53 -6.09 -5.86
N THR A 109 -6.21 -4.97 -5.63
CA THR A 109 -6.70 -4.11 -6.72
C THR A 109 -5.55 -3.61 -7.60
N LEU A 110 -4.43 -3.20 -7.02
CA LEU A 110 -3.30 -2.67 -7.78
C LEU A 110 -2.55 -3.73 -8.59
N VAL A 111 -2.31 -4.92 -8.02
CA VAL A 111 -1.66 -6.01 -8.76
C VAL A 111 -2.57 -6.58 -9.86
N ALA A 112 -3.90 -6.51 -9.69
CA ALA A 112 -4.87 -6.87 -10.72
C ALA A 112 -4.81 -5.93 -11.94
N PHE A 113 -4.61 -4.62 -11.75
CA PHE A 113 -4.28 -3.71 -12.86
C PHE A 113 -2.99 -4.10 -13.57
N GLY A 114 -2.07 -4.73 -12.85
CA GLY A 114 -0.85 -5.34 -13.36
C GLY A 114 -1.02 -6.69 -14.06
N GLY A 115 -2.24 -7.23 -14.12
CA GLY A 115 -2.54 -8.55 -14.69
C GLY A 115 -2.32 -9.73 -13.74
N ILE A 116 -2.12 -9.49 -12.44
CA ILE A 116 -1.93 -10.54 -11.42
C ILE A 116 -3.21 -10.66 -10.61
N THR A 117 -3.90 -11.80 -10.70
CA THR A 117 -5.17 -12.04 -9.98
C THR A 117 -5.11 -13.22 -9.01
N ILE A 118 -4.04 -14.01 -9.02
CA ILE A 118 -3.88 -15.21 -8.17
C ILE A 118 -3.58 -14.79 -6.73
N GLY A 119 -4.22 -15.46 -5.76
CA GLY A 119 -3.98 -15.27 -4.32
C GLY A 119 -4.70 -14.07 -3.69
N CYS A 120 -5.45 -13.32 -4.49
CA CYS A 120 -6.25 -12.17 -4.09
C CYS A 120 -7.76 -12.49 -4.06
N GLU A 121 -8.10 -13.66 -3.51
CA GLU A 121 -9.47 -14.19 -3.37
C GLU A 121 -9.96 -14.16 -1.92
#